data_AF-A0A2U1N5D9-F1
#
_entry.id   AF-A0A2U1N5D9-F1
#
_cell.length_a   1.000
_cell.length_b   1.000
_cell.length_c   1.000
_cell.angle_alpha   90.00
_cell.angle_beta   90.00
_cell.angle_gamma   90.00
#
_symmetry.space_group_name_H-M   'P 1'
#
loop_
_entity.id
_entity.type
_entity.pdbx_description
1 polymer ?
#
loop_
_entity_poly.entity_id
_entity_poly.type
_entity_poly.pdbx_seq_one_letter_code
_entity_poly.pdbx_strand_id
1 'polypeptide(L)'
;MHMAAIKQPLGFIHSDTSLTSSFALSSRRNIITASIHLPKITMSNLGVFAPKIASNINYVEEMKNFSRLTPNNPTSNPRVYPTHEVMEKLYVILEAVSDRVEMHKNIGEQRSTWNNLMLISINTITLSAATMAGIAAAATTIPGAPLEVLKITSGFLYLAATGMLVIMNKIQPSQLAEEQRNAARLFKQLESEIKTKIAIGNPTVSYINEAMNKVLALDRAYPLPLLGVMLEKFPAKTEPAVWWPETLGTSAKGRNNNNGWSVELEEDMQEIIRVLEVKDKDDYLRLGDKALKLNKALAIAGPLLTGLGAIGSTFLASSPHNSWAAALGVVSGAMASAVNTVQHGGQVGMVFEMYRSNAGFFKMMQETMESNLNEKDVESRENGEVFEMKVALQLGRSLSELRDVAASSTRLGNDIEEFGSKLF
;
A
#
# COMPACT_ATOMS: atom_id res chain seq x y z
N MET A 1 -38.40 -65.93 17.85
CA MET A 1 -37.19 -66.26 17.08
C MET A 1 -36.14 -65.22 17.46
N HIS A 2 -35.13 -65.65 18.23
CA HIS A 2 -33.91 -64.98 18.77
C HIS A 2 -33.96 -63.49 19.21
N MET A 3 -33.72 -63.13 20.49
CA MET A 3 -32.41 -63.01 21.20
C MET A 3 -31.39 -62.13 20.45
N ALA A 4 -30.67 -61.15 21.03
CA ALA A 4 -30.52 -60.66 22.40
C ALA A 4 -29.78 -59.30 22.40
N ALA A 5 -29.95 -58.53 23.50
CA ALA A 5 -29.01 -57.69 24.28
C ALA A 5 -27.77 -57.02 23.59
N ILE A 6 -27.30 -55.83 23.99
CA ILE A 6 -26.62 -55.56 25.28
C ILE A 6 -26.52 -54.05 25.56
N LYS A 7 -26.62 -53.73 26.86
CA LYS A 7 -26.44 -52.44 27.56
C LYS A 7 -24.96 -52.14 27.90
N GLN A 8 -24.61 -50.84 27.89
CA GLN A 8 -23.77 -50.06 28.86
C GLN A 8 -22.25 -50.34 28.96
N PRO A 9 -21.39 -49.43 29.55
CA PRO A 9 -21.69 -48.38 30.57
C PRO A 9 -20.95 -47.00 30.55
N LEU A 10 -21.53 -46.09 31.37
CA LEU A 10 -21.03 -45.01 32.28
C LEU A 10 -19.76 -44.17 31.95
N GLY A 11 -19.68 -42.86 32.26
CA GLY A 11 -20.60 -41.95 32.96
C GLY A 11 -19.96 -40.59 33.34
N PHE A 12 -20.79 -39.70 33.93
CA PHE A 12 -20.48 -38.62 34.92
C PHE A 12 -19.67 -37.37 34.43
N ILE A 13 -20.00 -36.08 34.67
CA ILE A 13 -20.75 -35.32 35.71
C ILE A 13 -21.41 -34.02 35.16
N HIS A 14 -22.54 -33.70 35.78
CA HIS A 14 -23.38 -32.48 35.85
C HIS A 14 -22.70 -31.08 35.94
N SER A 15 -23.41 -30.04 35.48
CA SER A 15 -24.04 -29.04 36.39
C SER A 15 -25.10 -28.19 35.65
N ASP A 16 -26.35 -28.31 36.10
CA ASP A 16 -27.45 -27.39 35.78
C ASP A 16 -27.58 -26.35 36.89
N THR A 17 -27.99 -25.13 36.56
CA THR A 17 -28.91 -24.39 37.43
C THR A 17 -29.72 -23.36 36.63
N SER A 18 -30.93 -23.78 36.27
CA SER A 18 -32.05 -22.92 35.90
C SER A 18 -32.61 -22.20 37.11
N LEU A 19 -33.03 -20.93 36.96
CA LEU A 19 -34.10 -20.35 37.77
C LEU A 19 -34.86 -19.29 36.94
N THR A 20 -36.01 -19.68 36.43
CA THR A 20 -37.12 -18.80 36.03
C THR A 20 -37.89 -18.36 37.27
N SER A 21 -38.29 -17.09 37.33
CA SER A 21 -39.49 -16.68 38.08
C SER A 21 -40.17 -15.48 37.40
N SER A 22 -41.49 -15.45 37.60
CA SER A 22 -42.48 -14.85 36.71
C SER A 22 -43.09 -13.56 37.27
N PHE A 23 -43.43 -12.65 36.37
CA PHE A 23 -44.43 -11.57 36.40
C PHE A 23 -44.70 -10.73 37.67
N ALA A 24 -44.48 -9.41 37.55
CA ALA A 24 -45.34 -8.41 38.19
C ALA A 24 -45.50 -7.18 37.26
N LEU A 25 -46.73 -6.99 36.78
CA LEU A 25 -47.19 -5.73 36.19
C LEU A 25 -47.20 -4.65 37.29
N SER A 26 -46.42 -3.59 37.13
CA SER A 26 -46.61 -2.36 37.88
C SER A 26 -46.43 -1.17 36.95
N SER A 27 -47.55 -0.51 36.66
CA SER A 27 -47.61 0.77 35.96
C SER A 27 -46.97 1.85 36.83
N ARG A 28 -45.76 2.30 36.45
CA ARG A 28 -45.26 3.63 36.79
C ARG A 28 -44.71 4.31 35.53
N ARG A 29 -45.46 5.30 35.03
CA ARG A 29 -44.98 6.31 34.10
C ARG A 29 -43.85 7.09 34.78
N ASN A 30 -42.61 6.78 34.45
CA ASN A 30 -41.49 7.70 34.63
C ASN A 30 -40.99 8.07 33.24
N ILE A 31 -41.40 9.25 32.77
CA ILE A 31 -40.84 9.92 31.61
C ILE A 31 -39.44 10.36 32.03
N ILE A 32 -38.39 9.66 31.56
CA ILE A 32 -37.02 10.16 31.65
C ILE A 32 -36.81 11.08 30.44
N THR A 33 -37.09 12.37 30.62
CA THR A 33 -36.61 13.42 29.72
C THR A 33 -35.12 13.59 29.93
N ALA A 34 -34.31 13.11 29.00
CA ALA A 34 -32.91 13.51 28.90
C ALA A 34 -32.86 14.87 28.18
N SER A 35 -32.56 15.95 28.91
CA SER A 35 -32.27 17.25 28.30
C SER A 35 -30.84 17.23 27.75
N ILE A 36 -30.71 17.18 26.43
CA ILE A 36 -29.44 17.45 25.77
C ILE A 36 -29.30 18.98 25.70
N HIS A 37 -28.56 19.56 26.64
CA HIS A 37 -28.11 20.94 26.52
C HIS A 37 -27.04 21.01 25.43
N LEU A 38 -27.47 21.24 24.19
CA LEU A 38 -26.56 21.60 23.10
C LEU A 38 -26.08 23.04 23.33
N PRO A 39 -24.77 23.31 23.48
CA PRO A 39 -24.29 24.68 23.47
C PRO A 39 -24.61 25.29 22.10
N LYS A 40 -25.25 26.45 22.13
CA LYS A 40 -25.65 27.22 20.96
C LYS A 40 -24.38 27.69 20.22
N ILE A 41 -23.95 26.96 19.20
CA ILE A 41 -22.85 27.37 18.34
C ILE A 41 -23.37 28.48 17.42
N THR A 42 -23.03 29.72 17.74
CA THR A 42 -23.20 30.87 16.85
C THR A 42 -22.23 30.68 15.67
N MET A 43 -22.76 30.46 14.46
CA MET A 43 -21.96 30.50 13.24
C MET A 43 -21.55 31.94 12.95
N SER A 44 -20.37 32.33 13.42
CA SER A 44 -19.69 33.55 12.96
C SER A 44 -18.27 33.19 12.52
N ASN A 45 -18.04 33.40 11.23
CA ASN A 45 -16.77 33.37 10.49
C ASN A 45 -16.21 31.98 10.15
N LEU A 46 -16.61 31.55 8.96
CA LEU A 46 -15.96 30.58 8.09
C LEU A 46 -14.53 31.05 7.75
N GLY A 47 -13.60 30.86 8.67
CA GLY A 47 -12.16 30.94 8.43
C GLY A 47 -11.60 29.53 8.51
N VAL A 48 -11.22 28.97 7.37
CA VAL A 48 -10.58 27.66 7.23
C VAL A 48 -9.32 27.61 8.10
N PHE A 49 -9.43 27.09 9.31
CA PHE A 49 -8.28 26.61 10.09
C PHE A 49 -7.97 25.18 9.65
N ALA A 50 -7.50 25.06 8.41
CA ALA A 50 -6.59 23.98 8.10
C ALA A 50 -5.32 24.26 8.95
N PRO A 51 -4.84 23.31 9.78
CA PRO A 51 -3.49 23.44 10.29
C PRO A 51 -2.60 23.54 9.06
N LYS A 52 -1.89 24.65 8.93
CA LYS A 52 -0.91 24.83 7.87
C LYS A 52 0.23 23.87 8.20
N ILE A 53 0.12 22.61 7.76
CA ILE A 53 1.22 21.66 7.79
C ILE A 53 2.27 22.29 6.88
N ALA A 54 3.32 22.83 7.50
CA ALA A 54 4.47 23.34 6.77
C ALA A 54 4.93 22.20 5.85
N SER A 55 4.88 22.43 4.54
CA SER A 55 5.42 21.50 3.57
C SER A 55 6.86 21.19 3.93
N ASN A 56 7.20 19.91 4.07
CA ASN A 56 8.57 19.42 4.34
C ASN A 56 9.63 20.01 3.40
N ILE A 57 9.24 20.60 2.27
CA ILE A 57 10.09 21.37 1.35
C ILE A 57 10.96 22.40 2.09
N ASN A 58 10.44 23.09 3.12
CA ASN A 58 11.21 24.11 3.84
C ASN A 58 12.29 23.51 4.76
N TYR A 59 12.02 22.33 5.34
CA TYR A 59 13.01 21.56 6.11
C TYR A 59 14.12 20.98 5.22
N VAL A 60 13.77 20.56 4.00
CA VAL A 60 14.73 20.06 2.99
C VAL A 60 15.70 21.16 2.54
N GLU A 61 15.24 22.40 2.43
CA GLU A 61 16.08 23.57 2.11
C GLU A 61 16.99 23.97 3.28
N GLU A 62 16.50 23.91 4.52
CA GLU A 62 17.30 24.18 5.72
C GLU A 62 18.39 23.11 5.97
N MET A 63 18.11 21.84 5.70
CA MET A 63 19.10 20.76 5.83
C MET A 63 20.28 20.91 4.87
N LYS A 64 20.07 21.45 3.66
CA LYS A 64 21.16 21.76 2.72
C LYS A 64 22.09 22.87 3.23
N ASN A 65 21.57 23.79 4.06
CA ASN A 65 22.37 24.87 4.63
C ASN A 65 23.31 24.36 5.75
N PHE A 66 22.91 23.31 6.49
CA PHE A 66 23.78 22.65 7.47
C PHE A 66 25.02 21.99 6.85
N SER A 67 24.96 21.60 5.58
CA SER A 67 26.10 21.01 4.85
C SER A 67 27.21 22.02 4.50
N ARG A 68 26.98 23.34 4.63
CA ARG A 68 27.92 24.40 4.21
C ARG A 68 28.89 24.90 5.30
N LEU A 69 28.87 24.33 6.50
CA LEU A 69 29.80 24.71 7.56
C LEU A 69 31.01 23.77 7.56
N THR A 70 31.95 24.00 6.64
CA THR A 70 33.29 23.39 6.66
C THR A 70 34.26 24.26 7.46
N PRO A 71 34.94 23.74 8.50
CA PRO A 71 36.12 24.39 9.05
C PRO A 71 37.35 24.06 8.18
N ASN A 72 38.20 25.07 7.96
CA ASN A 72 39.48 24.95 7.26
C ASN A 72 40.48 24.06 8.06
N ASN A 73 41.28 23.27 7.33
CA ASN A 73 42.36 22.36 7.78
C ASN A 73 43.32 22.95 8.86
N PRO A 74 43.92 22.10 9.73
CA PRO A 74 45.26 21.55 9.42
C PRO A 74 45.58 20.07 9.87
N THR A 75 46.32 19.39 8.98
CA THR A 75 47.51 18.52 9.17
C THR A 75 47.51 17.21 10.02
N SER A 76 47.72 16.09 9.29
CA SER A 76 48.44 14.81 9.58
C SER A 76 48.32 14.06 10.93
N ASN A 77 47.68 12.88 10.92
CA ASN A 77 48.26 11.57 11.30
C ASN A 77 47.24 10.40 11.11
N PRO A 78 47.69 9.15 10.82
CA PRO A 78 46.82 8.07 10.37
C PRO A 78 46.40 7.14 11.51
N ARG A 79 45.40 7.55 12.30
CA ARG A 79 44.48 6.65 13.01
C ARG A 79 43.16 7.42 13.17
N VAL A 80 42.42 7.54 12.07
CA VAL A 80 41.16 8.27 12.06
C VAL A 80 40.08 7.36 12.64
N TYR A 81 39.92 7.42 13.96
CA TYR A 81 38.60 7.18 14.54
C TYR A 81 37.61 8.08 13.79
N PRO A 82 36.41 7.60 13.43
CA PRO A 82 35.41 8.49 12.85
C PRO A 82 35.25 9.67 13.80
N THR A 83 35.51 10.88 13.31
CA THR A 83 35.40 12.11 14.09
C THR A 83 34.05 12.09 14.80
N HIS A 84 34.01 12.36 16.10
CA HIS A 84 32.80 12.30 16.93
C HIS A 84 31.57 12.90 16.23
N GLU A 85 31.77 14.01 15.53
CA GLU A 85 30.78 14.72 14.70
C GLU A 85 30.18 13.87 13.56
N VAL A 86 30.97 13.02 12.89
CA VAL A 86 30.50 12.12 11.82
C VAL A 86 29.58 11.04 12.40
N MET A 87 29.94 10.51 13.57
CA MET A 87 29.10 9.54 14.27
C MET A 87 27.80 10.18 14.75
N GLU A 88 27.87 11.35 15.37
CA GLU A 88 26.68 12.10 15.82
C GLU A 88 25.72 12.38 14.65
N LYS A 89 26.22 12.87 13.52
CA LYS A 89 25.40 13.12 12.32
C LYS A 89 24.73 11.85 11.81
N LEU A 90 25.42 10.70 11.81
CA LEU A 90 24.81 9.43 11.42
C LEU A 90 23.76 8.93 12.40
N TYR A 91 23.96 9.11 13.71
CA TYR A 91 22.94 8.76 14.69
C TYR A 91 21.69 9.64 14.57
N VAL A 92 21.85 10.93 14.28
CA VAL A 92 20.72 11.83 13.99
C VAL A 92 19.94 11.36 12.75
N ILE A 93 20.64 10.99 11.67
CA ILE A 93 19.99 10.43 10.48
C ILE A 93 19.29 9.11 10.82
N LEU A 94 19.94 8.23 11.59
CA LEU A 94 19.39 6.94 11.98
C LEU A 94 18.11 7.08 12.82
N GLU A 95 18.10 8.02 13.77
CA GLU A 95 16.92 8.34 14.58
C GLU A 95 15.77 8.84 13.70
N ALA A 96 16.04 9.79 12.80
CA ALA A 96 15.05 10.29 11.86
C ALA A 96 14.52 9.18 10.93
N VAL A 97 15.38 8.26 10.47
CA VAL A 97 14.97 7.11 9.66
C VAL A 97 14.08 6.17 10.47
N SER A 98 14.45 5.86 11.72
CA SER A 98 13.68 4.98 12.60
C SER A 98 12.28 5.55 12.88
N ASP A 99 12.19 6.87 13.15
CA ASP A 99 10.90 7.55 13.32
C ASP A 99 10.03 7.43 12.06
N ARG A 100 10.61 7.60 10.87
CA ARG A 100 9.89 7.46 9.60
C ARG A 100 9.40 6.04 9.33
N VAL A 101 10.15 5.01 9.74
CA VAL A 101 9.70 3.62 9.67
C VAL A 101 8.41 3.45 10.47
N GLU A 102 8.38 3.92 11.72
CA GLU A 102 7.20 3.83 12.58
C GLU A 102 6.05 4.68 12.05
N MET A 103 6.34 5.91 11.61
CA MET A 103 5.36 6.81 10.99
C MET A 103 4.68 6.16 9.76
N HIS A 104 5.45 5.67 8.79
CA HIS A 104 4.89 5.05 7.58
C HIS A 104 4.13 3.76 7.91
N LYS A 105 4.59 2.97 8.88
CA LYS A 105 3.86 1.79 9.36
C LYS A 105 2.49 2.17 9.92
N ASN A 106 2.46 3.14 10.85
CA ASN A 106 1.22 3.60 11.49
C ASN A 106 0.24 4.19 10.46
N ILE A 107 0.74 4.99 9.53
CA ILE A 107 -0.09 5.58 8.46
C ILE A 107 -0.63 4.48 7.52
N GLY A 108 0.18 3.47 7.20
CA GLY A 108 -0.27 2.31 6.42
C GLY A 108 -1.41 1.55 7.10
N GLU A 109 -1.31 1.31 8.42
CA GLU A 109 -2.37 0.67 9.22
C GLU A 109 -3.64 1.52 9.29
N GLN A 110 -3.49 2.84 9.49
CA GLN A 110 -4.61 3.79 9.46
C GLN A 110 -5.35 3.74 8.12
N ARG A 111 -4.63 3.77 7.00
CA ARG A 111 -5.22 3.74 5.65
C ARG A 111 -5.89 2.40 5.33
N SER A 112 -5.32 1.29 5.79
CA SER A 112 -5.95 -0.03 5.71
C SER A 112 -7.26 -0.08 6.51
N THR A 113 -7.28 0.53 7.69
CA THR A 113 -8.49 0.63 8.52
C THR A 113 -9.57 1.49 7.85
N TRP A 114 -9.18 2.61 7.25
CA TRP A 114 -10.07 3.46 6.45
C TRP A 114 -10.66 2.72 5.25
N ASN A 115 -9.86 1.91 4.55
CA ASN A 115 -10.35 1.09 3.45
C ASN A 115 -11.49 0.17 3.90
N ASN A 116 -11.29 -0.55 5.00
CA ASN A 116 -12.27 -1.49 5.54
C ASN A 116 -13.55 -0.78 6.03
N LEU A 117 -13.40 0.32 6.78
CA LEU A 117 -14.54 1.10 7.27
C LEU A 117 -15.37 1.67 6.11
N MET A 118 -14.72 2.27 5.12
CA MET A 118 -15.40 2.87 3.97
C MET A 118 -16.05 1.79 3.10
N LEU A 119 -15.37 0.67 2.85
CA LEU A 119 -15.93 -0.48 2.12
C LEU A 119 -17.22 -0.98 2.76
N ILE A 120 -17.18 -1.28 4.06
CA ILE A 120 -18.32 -1.82 4.81
C ILE A 120 -19.46 -0.79 4.83
N SER A 121 -19.15 0.48 5.09
CA SER A 121 -20.15 1.54 5.18
C SER A 121 -20.85 1.77 3.84
N ILE A 122 -20.09 1.89 2.75
CA ILE A 122 -20.64 2.10 1.40
C ILE A 122 -21.48 0.90 0.97
N ASN A 123 -21.00 -0.33 1.19
CA ASN A 123 -21.78 -1.53 0.90
C ASN A 123 -23.08 -1.55 1.69
N THR A 124 -23.02 -1.28 3.00
CA THR A 124 -24.20 -1.27 3.87
C THR A 124 -25.22 -0.23 3.41
N ILE A 125 -24.79 0.99 3.09
CA ILE A 125 -25.67 2.05 2.57
C ILE A 125 -26.30 1.61 1.24
N THR A 126 -25.50 1.07 0.32
CA THR A 126 -25.95 0.65 -1.01
C THR A 126 -26.93 -0.51 -0.95
N LEU A 127 -26.66 -1.53 -0.12
CA LEU A 127 -27.54 -2.67 0.10
C LEU A 127 -28.81 -2.27 0.85
N SER A 128 -28.72 -1.34 1.80
CA SER A 128 -29.90 -0.78 2.49
C SER A 128 -30.79 -0.03 1.50
N ALA A 129 -30.19 0.76 0.60
CA ALA A 129 -30.91 1.43 -0.48
C ALA A 129 -31.61 0.40 -1.40
N ALA A 130 -30.90 -0.65 -1.81
CA ALA A 130 -31.46 -1.73 -2.64
C ALA A 130 -32.62 -2.45 -1.96
N THR A 131 -32.47 -2.74 -0.67
CA THR A 131 -33.50 -3.40 0.13
C THR A 131 -34.74 -2.51 0.25
N MET A 132 -34.56 -1.22 0.56
CA MET A 132 -35.67 -0.25 0.63
C MET A 132 -36.37 -0.08 -0.72
N ALA A 133 -35.61 -0.05 -1.83
CA ALA A 133 -36.16 -0.02 -3.18
C ALA A 133 -36.95 -1.30 -3.51
N GLY A 134 -36.43 -2.47 -3.11
CA GLY A 134 -37.09 -3.77 -3.29
C GLY A 134 -38.39 -3.89 -2.49
N ILE A 135 -38.37 -3.47 -1.22
CA ILE A 135 -39.58 -3.41 -0.38
C ILE A 135 -40.61 -2.45 -0.99
N ALA A 136 -40.18 -1.26 -1.43
CA ALA A 136 -41.07 -0.29 -2.06
C ALA A 136 -41.71 -0.83 -3.35
N ALA A 137 -40.96 -1.60 -4.16
CA ALA A 137 -41.49 -2.24 -5.36
C ALA A 137 -42.49 -3.36 -5.05
N ALA A 138 -42.20 -4.20 -4.05
CA ALA A 138 -43.07 -5.31 -3.66
C ALA A 138 -44.34 -4.86 -2.93
N ALA A 139 -44.29 -3.76 -2.17
CA ALA A 139 -45.41 -3.26 -1.38
C ALA A 139 -46.41 -2.40 -2.17
N THR A 140 -46.27 -2.27 -3.50
CA THR A 140 -47.17 -1.49 -4.37
C THR A 140 -48.63 -1.94 -4.34
N THR A 141 -48.89 -3.17 -3.89
CA THR A 141 -50.23 -3.76 -3.77
C THR A 141 -50.81 -3.69 -2.35
N ILE A 142 -50.05 -3.16 -1.37
CA ILE A 142 -50.44 -3.12 0.04
C ILE A 142 -50.99 -1.72 0.40
N PRO A 143 -52.29 -1.58 0.71
CA PRO A 143 -52.87 -0.30 1.11
C PRO A 143 -52.22 0.25 2.38
N GLY A 144 -51.83 1.53 2.39
CA GLY A 144 -51.28 2.23 3.55
C GLY A 144 -49.78 2.00 3.82
N ALA A 145 -49.07 1.26 2.97
CA ALA A 145 -47.63 1.08 3.10
C ALA A 145 -46.85 2.39 2.80
N PRO A 146 -45.74 2.68 3.52
CA PRO A 146 -45.00 3.94 3.42
C PRO A 146 -44.09 4.02 2.18
N LEU A 147 -44.64 3.79 0.99
CA LEU A 147 -43.89 3.67 -0.26
C LEU A 147 -43.07 4.90 -0.60
N GLU A 148 -43.65 6.10 -0.47
CA GLU A 148 -42.98 7.35 -0.81
C GLU A 148 -41.77 7.61 0.09
N VAL A 149 -41.86 7.29 1.37
CA VAL A 149 -40.74 7.42 2.31
C VAL A 149 -39.61 6.45 1.95
N LEU A 150 -39.92 5.20 1.62
CA LEU A 150 -38.92 4.20 1.23
C LEU A 150 -38.21 4.56 -0.09
N LYS A 151 -38.93 5.13 -1.06
CA LYS A 151 -38.35 5.62 -2.33
C LYS A 151 -37.40 6.79 -2.12
N ILE A 152 -37.85 7.82 -1.40
CA ILE A 152 -37.03 9.01 -1.11
C ILE A 152 -35.79 8.60 -0.33
N THR A 153 -35.94 7.72 0.68
CA THR A 153 -34.83 7.25 1.50
C THR A 153 -33.84 6.42 0.68
N SER A 154 -34.31 5.46 -0.14
CA SER A 154 -33.43 4.66 -0.99
C SER A 154 -32.69 5.53 -2.02
N GLY A 155 -33.37 6.48 -2.65
CA GLY A 155 -32.73 7.45 -3.56
C GLY A 155 -31.63 8.27 -2.87
N PHE A 156 -31.91 8.79 -1.67
CA PHE A 156 -30.91 9.53 -0.89
C PHE A 156 -29.71 8.67 -0.49
N LEU A 157 -29.94 7.43 -0.04
CA LEU A 157 -28.86 6.49 0.30
C LEU A 157 -28.00 6.14 -0.92
N TYR A 158 -28.60 5.95 -2.10
CA TYR A 158 -27.83 5.75 -3.33
C TYR A 158 -27.00 6.97 -3.72
N LEU A 159 -27.55 8.18 -3.60
CA LEU A 159 -26.80 9.41 -3.86
C LEU A 159 -25.64 9.57 -2.86
N ALA A 160 -25.87 9.28 -1.59
CA ALA A 160 -24.83 9.28 -0.56
C ALA A 160 -23.74 8.25 -0.88
N ALA A 161 -24.09 7.01 -1.22
CA ALA A 161 -23.15 5.99 -1.64
C ALA A 161 -22.35 6.40 -2.88
N THR A 162 -23.00 7.05 -3.85
CA THR A 162 -22.34 7.59 -5.06
C THR A 162 -21.28 8.62 -4.70
N GLY A 163 -21.62 9.60 -3.86
CA GLY A 163 -20.67 10.62 -3.40
C GLY A 163 -19.49 9.99 -2.63
N MET A 164 -19.79 9.06 -1.71
CA MET A 164 -18.77 8.35 -0.94
C MET A 164 -17.86 7.50 -1.84
N LEU A 165 -18.40 6.82 -2.86
CA LEU A 165 -17.62 6.06 -3.83
C LEU A 165 -16.70 6.96 -4.65
N VAL A 166 -17.16 8.13 -5.09
CA VAL A 166 -16.32 9.10 -5.81
C VAL A 166 -15.15 9.55 -4.93
N ILE A 167 -15.40 9.86 -3.65
CA ILE A 167 -14.36 10.25 -2.70
C ILE A 167 -13.41 9.09 -2.41
N MET A 168 -13.93 7.89 -2.12
CA MET A 168 -13.13 6.68 -1.86
C MET A 168 -12.29 6.31 -3.07
N ASN A 169 -12.81 6.47 -4.29
CA ASN A 169 -12.07 6.29 -5.52
C ASN A 169 -11.04 7.39 -5.76
N LYS A 170 -11.17 8.58 -5.18
CA LYS A 170 -10.11 9.60 -5.26
C LYS A 170 -8.97 9.34 -4.29
N ILE A 171 -9.29 8.95 -3.06
CA ILE A 171 -8.31 8.70 -2.00
C ILE A 171 -7.64 7.32 -2.17
N GLN A 172 -8.41 6.32 -2.59
CA GLN A 172 -8.07 4.90 -2.69
C GLN A 172 -7.21 4.38 -1.52
N PRO A 173 -7.80 4.27 -0.32
CA PRO A 173 -7.04 3.99 0.90
C PRO A 173 -6.22 2.70 0.84
N SER A 174 -6.65 1.67 0.10
CA SER A 174 -5.92 0.40 -0.07
C SER A 174 -4.60 0.55 -0.82
N GLN A 175 -4.59 1.26 -1.96
CA GLN A 175 -3.36 1.57 -2.71
C GLN A 175 -2.43 2.42 -1.86
N LEU A 176 -3.00 3.45 -1.27
CA LEU A 176 -2.28 4.40 -0.47
C LEU A 176 -1.73 3.78 0.83
N ALA A 177 -2.33 2.70 1.35
CA ALA A 177 -1.76 1.91 2.45
C ALA A 177 -0.53 1.12 2.00
N GLU A 178 -0.57 0.51 0.81
CA GLU A 178 0.55 -0.28 0.29
C GLU A 178 1.76 0.58 -0.04
N GLU A 179 1.55 1.78 -0.59
CA GLU A 179 2.64 2.75 -0.78
C GLU A 179 3.36 3.05 0.53
N GLN A 180 2.66 3.12 1.66
CA GLN A 180 3.28 3.38 2.96
C GLN A 180 3.95 2.15 3.54
N ARG A 181 3.40 0.95 3.32
CA ARG A 181 4.11 -0.28 3.68
C ARG A 181 5.42 -0.39 2.91
N ASN A 182 5.41 -0.02 1.62
CA ASN A 182 6.63 0.01 0.82
C ASN A 182 7.63 1.05 1.33
N ALA A 183 7.17 2.27 1.63
CA ALA A 183 7.99 3.30 2.25
C ALA A 183 8.62 2.82 3.57
N ALA A 184 7.82 2.21 4.46
CA ALA A 184 8.31 1.65 5.72
C ALA A 184 9.39 0.57 5.51
N ARG A 185 9.21 -0.32 4.51
CA ARG A 185 10.23 -1.32 4.14
C ARG A 185 11.53 -0.67 3.67
N LEU A 186 11.46 0.34 2.79
CA LEU A 186 12.62 1.03 2.25
C LEU A 186 13.37 1.84 3.33
N PHE A 187 12.65 2.53 4.21
CA PHE A 187 13.27 3.20 5.36
C PHE A 187 13.89 2.17 6.32
N LYS A 188 13.27 1.00 6.52
CA LYS A 188 13.83 -0.08 7.35
C LYS A 188 15.12 -0.64 6.76
N GLN A 189 15.17 -0.78 5.43
CA GLN A 189 16.39 -1.16 4.73
C GLN A 189 17.48 -0.11 4.97
N LEU A 190 17.18 1.18 4.78
CA LEU A 190 18.13 2.26 5.01
C LEU A 190 18.63 2.33 6.47
N GLU A 191 17.73 2.12 7.44
CA GLU A 191 18.08 1.99 8.85
C GLU A 191 19.10 0.87 9.08
N SER A 192 18.91 -0.26 8.41
CA SER A 192 19.75 -1.45 8.53
C SER A 192 21.11 -1.23 7.85
N GLU A 193 21.14 -0.56 6.69
CA GLU A 193 22.36 -0.13 6.01
C GLU A 193 23.20 0.78 6.92
N ILE A 194 22.57 1.79 7.54
CA ILE A 194 23.25 2.73 8.43
C ILE A 194 23.79 2.03 9.68
N LYS A 195 22.98 1.18 10.34
CA LYS A 195 23.42 0.40 11.51
C LYS A 195 24.61 -0.51 11.18
N THR A 196 24.56 -1.17 10.02
CA THR A 196 25.65 -2.02 9.54
C THR A 196 26.92 -1.20 9.32
N LYS A 197 26.81 -0.03 8.68
CA LYS A 197 27.97 0.83 8.44
C LYS A 197 28.58 1.38 9.73
N ILE A 198 27.74 1.71 10.72
CA ILE A 198 28.18 2.10 12.07
C ILE A 198 28.91 0.94 12.75
N ALA A 199 28.37 -0.28 12.70
CA ALA A 199 28.97 -1.46 13.34
C ALA A 199 30.33 -1.85 12.73
N ILE A 200 30.50 -1.65 11.42
CA ILE A 200 31.76 -1.90 10.71
C ILE A 200 32.85 -0.86 11.09
N GLY A 201 32.47 0.31 11.60
CA GLY A 201 33.41 1.28 12.18
C GLY A 201 34.19 2.14 11.18
N ASN A 202 33.80 2.17 9.91
CA ASN A 202 34.40 3.05 8.88
C ASN A 202 33.37 3.96 8.16
N PRO A 203 32.63 4.82 8.90
CA PRO A 203 31.77 5.81 8.26
C PRO A 203 32.57 7.01 7.75
N THR A 204 32.35 7.38 6.50
CA THR A 204 32.99 8.53 5.83
C THR A 204 32.00 9.70 5.70
N VAL A 205 32.47 10.93 5.57
CA VAL A 205 31.61 12.11 5.31
C VAL A 205 30.76 11.94 4.04
N SER A 206 31.31 11.27 3.01
CA SER A 206 30.56 10.93 1.79
C SER A 206 29.33 10.07 2.08
N TYR A 207 29.45 9.13 3.02
CA TYR A 207 28.36 8.24 3.41
C TYR A 207 27.23 8.98 4.15
N ILE A 208 27.56 10.02 4.94
CA ILE A 208 26.54 10.89 5.55
C ILE A 208 25.70 11.55 4.46
N ASN A 209 26.36 12.14 3.45
CA ASN A 209 25.66 12.80 2.35
C ASN A 209 24.83 11.80 1.53
N GLU A 210 25.35 10.59 1.29
CA GLU A 210 24.60 9.52 0.63
C GLU A 210 23.36 9.11 1.43
N ALA A 211 23.51 8.84 2.74
CA ALA A 211 22.42 8.47 3.62
C ALA A 211 21.36 9.59 3.68
N MET A 212 21.79 10.84 3.79
CA MET A 212 20.89 12.00 3.74
C MET A 212 20.16 12.12 2.40
N ASN A 213 20.85 11.94 1.28
CA ASN A 213 20.22 11.97 -0.05
C ASN A 213 19.21 10.84 -0.23
N LYS A 214 19.50 9.64 0.26
CA LYS A 214 18.58 8.48 0.28
C LYS A 214 17.33 8.79 1.11
N VAL A 215 17.50 9.36 2.30
CA VAL A 215 16.42 9.85 3.17
C VAL A 215 15.51 10.84 2.42
N LEU A 216 16.10 11.84 1.76
CA LEU A 216 15.36 12.86 1.01
C LEU A 216 14.69 12.31 -0.26
N ALA A 217 15.33 11.36 -0.93
CA ALA A 217 14.76 10.69 -2.10
C ALA A 217 13.51 9.87 -1.72
N LEU A 218 13.57 9.14 -0.60
CA LEU A 218 12.43 8.39 -0.08
C LEU A 218 11.28 9.32 0.34
N ASP A 219 11.55 10.45 1.01
CA ASP A 219 10.52 11.44 1.35
C ASP A 219 9.81 11.99 0.11
N ARG A 220 10.57 12.21 -0.96
CA ARG A 220 10.04 12.72 -2.23
C ARG A 220 9.25 11.65 -2.97
N ALA A 221 9.69 10.40 -2.91
CA ALA A 221 9.03 9.27 -3.55
C ALA A 221 7.71 8.88 -2.85
N TYR A 222 7.62 9.05 -1.52
CA TYR A 222 6.45 8.67 -0.73
C TYR A 222 5.89 9.84 0.10
N PRO A 223 5.33 10.86 -0.57
CA PRO A 223 4.79 12.03 0.11
C PRO A 223 3.55 11.66 0.94
N LEU A 224 3.45 12.23 2.13
CA LEU A 224 2.34 12.03 3.07
C LEU A 224 0.99 12.71 2.74
N PRO A 225 0.89 13.80 1.94
CA PRO A 225 -0.38 14.50 1.74
C PRO A 225 -1.45 13.67 1.04
N LEU A 226 -2.66 13.68 1.63
CA LEU A 226 -3.85 13.00 1.10
C LEU A 226 -4.46 13.69 -0.14
N LEU A 227 -4.21 14.99 -0.31
CA LEU A 227 -4.70 15.84 -1.40
C LEU A 227 -3.68 16.98 -1.58
N GLY A 228 -2.84 16.94 -2.62
CA GLY A 228 -1.96 18.07 -2.92
C GLY A 228 -0.79 17.79 -3.87
N VAL A 229 -0.12 16.65 -3.74
CA VAL A 229 0.88 16.15 -4.71
C VAL A 229 0.91 14.62 -4.56
N MET A 230 -0.18 13.96 -4.92
CA MET A 230 -0.24 12.50 -4.93
C MET A 230 0.50 12.00 -6.18
N LEU A 231 1.22 10.88 -6.08
CA LEU A 231 1.58 10.10 -7.26
C LEU A 231 0.31 9.88 -8.08
N GLU A 232 0.43 9.99 -9.41
CA GLU A 232 -0.73 9.87 -10.28
C GLU A 232 -1.37 8.50 -10.07
N LYS A 233 -2.54 8.49 -9.44
CA LYS A 233 -3.30 7.29 -9.10
C LYS A 233 -3.50 6.36 -10.30
N PHE A 234 -3.62 6.97 -11.47
CA PHE A 234 -3.98 6.34 -12.72
C PHE A 234 -3.02 6.80 -13.81
N PRO A 235 -1.76 6.37 -13.79
CA PRO A 235 -0.81 6.83 -14.78
C PRO A 235 -1.27 6.38 -16.18
N ALA A 236 -0.84 7.12 -17.20
CA ALA A 236 -1.13 6.77 -18.59
C ALA A 236 -0.45 5.46 -18.99
N LYS A 237 0.71 5.16 -18.39
CA LYS A 237 1.45 3.90 -18.51
C LYS A 237 1.90 3.41 -17.14
N THR A 238 1.91 2.10 -16.93
CA THR A 238 2.57 1.50 -15.78
C THR A 238 4.07 1.67 -15.96
N GLU A 239 4.70 2.42 -15.05
CA GLU A 239 6.15 2.59 -15.02
C GLU A 239 6.72 2.01 -13.72
N PRO A 240 7.93 1.42 -13.77
CA PRO A 240 8.63 0.94 -12.59
C PRO A 240 8.73 2.06 -11.54
N ALA A 241 8.56 1.71 -10.27
CA ALA A 241 8.78 2.67 -9.19
C ALA A 241 10.29 3.00 -9.06
N VAL A 242 10.62 4.28 -8.97
CA VAL A 242 12.00 4.80 -8.81
C VAL A 242 12.06 5.55 -7.49
N TRP A 243 12.86 5.07 -6.54
CA TRP A 243 12.89 5.62 -5.17
C TRP A 243 14.30 5.91 -4.65
N TRP A 244 15.35 5.46 -5.34
CA TRP A 244 16.73 5.84 -5.03
C TRP A 244 17.22 6.93 -5.98
N PRO A 245 18.09 7.84 -5.52
CA PRO A 245 18.79 8.73 -6.44
C PRO A 245 19.69 7.91 -7.37
N GLU A 246 19.92 8.40 -8.59
CA GLU A 246 20.96 7.83 -9.47
C GLU A 246 22.26 7.73 -8.67
N THR A 247 22.73 6.50 -8.49
CA THR A 247 23.91 6.20 -7.68
C THR A 247 25.14 6.78 -8.37
N LEU A 248 25.62 7.92 -7.89
CA LEU A 248 27.00 8.34 -8.10
C LEU A 248 27.88 7.34 -7.36
N GLY A 249 28.61 6.51 -8.11
CA GLY A 249 29.42 5.40 -7.60
C GLY A 249 30.19 5.76 -6.32
N THR A 250 29.79 5.17 -5.20
CA THR A 250 30.50 5.36 -3.93
C THR A 250 31.72 4.45 -3.93
N SER A 251 32.86 5.05 -4.27
CA SER A 251 34.19 4.42 -4.28
C SER A 251 34.60 3.95 -2.87
N ALA A 252 34.79 2.64 -2.72
CA ALA A 252 35.57 2.07 -1.62
C ALA A 252 36.92 1.65 -2.21
N LYS A 253 37.92 2.53 -2.11
CA LYS A 253 39.26 2.28 -2.65
C LYS A 253 39.96 1.14 -1.91
N GLY A 254 39.77 -0.09 -2.38
CA GLY A 254 40.47 -1.27 -1.91
C GLY A 254 41.76 -1.44 -2.71
N ARG A 255 42.92 -1.25 -2.06
CA ARG A 255 44.22 -1.61 -2.66
C ARG A 255 44.32 -3.13 -2.72
N ASN A 256 43.89 -3.73 -3.83
CA ASN A 256 44.20 -5.12 -4.14
C ASN A 256 44.07 -5.37 -5.64
N ASN A 257 45.10 -6.00 -6.23
CA ASN A 257 45.19 -6.26 -7.67
C ASN A 257 44.14 -7.27 -8.21
N ASN A 258 43.18 -7.73 -7.40
CA ASN A 258 42.07 -8.61 -7.81
C ASN A 258 40.81 -8.28 -6.96
N ASN A 259 39.86 -7.51 -7.49
CA ASN A 259 38.62 -7.14 -6.79
C ASN A 259 37.51 -8.22 -6.87
N GLY A 260 37.88 -9.50 -6.95
CA GLY A 260 36.93 -10.63 -7.02
C GLY A 260 36.08 -10.71 -8.31
N TRP A 261 36.30 -9.82 -9.29
CA TRP A 261 35.63 -9.86 -10.59
C TRP A 261 36.39 -10.81 -11.54
N SER A 262 35.65 -11.72 -12.18
CA SER A 262 36.10 -12.55 -13.30
C SER A 262 35.30 -12.20 -14.56
N VAL A 263 35.85 -12.53 -15.74
CA VAL A 263 35.11 -12.38 -17.01
C VAL A 263 33.82 -13.20 -16.99
N GLU A 264 33.87 -14.42 -16.43
CA GLU A 264 32.70 -15.28 -16.24
C GLU A 264 31.63 -14.59 -15.40
N LEU A 265 32.01 -13.94 -14.28
CA LEU A 265 31.07 -13.22 -13.44
C LEU A 265 30.46 -12.01 -14.15
N GLU A 266 31.24 -11.28 -14.96
CA GLU A 266 30.71 -10.17 -15.75
C GLU A 266 29.69 -10.63 -16.80
N GLU A 267 29.98 -11.74 -17.50
CA GLU A 267 29.06 -12.36 -18.45
C GLU A 267 27.79 -12.87 -17.76
N ASP A 268 27.93 -13.52 -16.60
CA ASP A 268 26.81 -13.99 -15.80
C ASP A 268 25.91 -12.83 -15.36
N MET A 269 26.48 -11.73 -14.87
CA MET A 269 25.72 -10.54 -14.46
C MET A 269 24.99 -9.87 -15.64
N GLN A 270 25.63 -9.79 -16.82
CA GLN A 270 24.96 -9.29 -18.04
C GLN A 270 23.77 -10.15 -18.44
N GLU A 271 23.92 -11.46 -18.33
CA GLU A 271 22.87 -12.39 -18.66
C GLU A 271 21.72 -12.33 -17.65
N ILE A 272 22.01 -12.21 -16.36
CA ILE A 272 20.99 -11.99 -15.34
C ILE A 272 20.23 -10.68 -15.59
N ILE A 273 20.91 -9.60 -15.99
CA ILE A 273 20.23 -8.34 -16.39
C ILE A 273 19.20 -8.62 -17.50
N ARG A 274 19.56 -9.39 -18.53
CA ARG A 274 18.65 -9.77 -19.62
C ARG A 274 17.44 -10.53 -19.12
N VAL A 275 17.64 -11.54 -18.26
CA VAL A 275 16.54 -12.32 -17.67
C VAL A 275 15.60 -11.41 -16.89
N LEU A 276 16.14 -10.57 -16.01
CA LEU A 276 15.34 -9.65 -15.19
C LEU A 276 14.56 -8.64 -16.04
N GLU A 277 15.09 -8.24 -17.20
CA GLU A 277 14.42 -7.30 -18.09
C GLU A 277 13.27 -7.96 -18.83
N VAL A 278 13.54 -9.07 -19.51
CA VAL A 278 12.59 -9.70 -20.43
C VAL A 278 11.54 -10.53 -19.70
N LYS A 279 11.88 -11.15 -18.57
CA LYS A 279 10.98 -12.05 -17.84
C LYS A 279 10.36 -11.36 -16.64
N ASP A 280 11.16 -10.88 -15.69
CA ASP A 280 10.62 -10.35 -14.45
C ASP A 280 9.96 -8.97 -14.66
N LYS A 281 10.75 -7.95 -15.05
CA LYS A 281 10.29 -6.55 -15.16
C LYS A 281 9.11 -6.41 -16.12
N ASP A 282 9.22 -6.94 -17.33
CA ASP A 282 8.18 -6.80 -18.36
C ASP A 282 6.88 -7.53 -18.00
N ASP A 283 6.94 -8.71 -17.38
CA ASP A 283 5.71 -9.39 -16.94
C ASP A 283 5.03 -8.64 -15.80
N TYR A 284 5.77 -8.11 -14.83
CA TYR A 284 5.19 -7.29 -13.77
C TYR A 284 4.56 -6.00 -14.32
N LEU A 285 5.18 -5.34 -15.30
CA LEU A 285 4.57 -4.18 -15.96
C LEU A 285 3.28 -4.55 -16.72
N ARG A 286 3.28 -5.70 -17.41
CA ARG A 286 2.10 -6.23 -18.11
C ARG A 286 0.96 -6.57 -17.15
N LEU A 287 1.26 -7.21 -16.03
CA LEU A 287 0.29 -7.49 -14.97
C LEU A 287 -0.22 -6.21 -14.30
N GLY A 288 0.68 -5.25 -14.07
CA GLY A 288 0.35 -3.91 -13.59
C GLY A 288 -0.63 -3.18 -14.51
N ASP A 289 -0.41 -3.19 -15.83
CA ASP A 289 -1.33 -2.57 -16.79
C ASP A 289 -2.72 -3.23 -16.78
N LYS A 290 -2.79 -4.56 -16.66
CA LYS A 290 -4.08 -5.28 -16.53
C LYS A 290 -4.79 -4.89 -15.23
N ALA A 291 -4.09 -4.88 -14.10
CA ALA A 291 -4.64 -4.49 -12.80
C ALA A 291 -5.11 -3.02 -12.81
N LEU A 292 -4.34 -2.14 -13.44
CA LEU A 292 -4.66 -0.73 -13.61
C LEU A 292 -5.96 -0.52 -14.41
N LYS A 293 -6.10 -1.22 -15.55
CA LYS A 293 -7.31 -1.17 -16.39
C LYS A 293 -8.54 -1.68 -15.62
N LEU A 294 -8.39 -2.78 -14.89
CA LEU A 294 -9.46 -3.31 -14.03
C LEU A 294 -9.85 -2.30 -12.95
N ASN A 295 -8.88 -1.72 -12.23
CA ASN A 295 -9.14 -0.74 -11.18
C ASN A 295 -9.83 0.53 -11.73
N LYS A 296 -9.42 1.02 -12.92
CA LYS A 296 -10.08 2.13 -13.62
C LYS A 296 -11.53 1.80 -13.95
N ALA A 297 -11.79 0.62 -14.51
CA ALA A 297 -13.14 0.19 -14.88
C ALA A 297 -14.05 0.09 -13.66
N LEU A 298 -13.58 -0.53 -12.57
CA LEU A 298 -14.36 -0.66 -11.33
C LEU A 298 -14.61 0.70 -10.65
N ALA A 299 -13.62 1.59 -10.66
CA ALA A 299 -13.74 2.93 -10.09
C ALA A 299 -14.78 3.81 -10.81
N ILE A 300 -15.08 3.50 -12.07
CA ILE A 300 -16.15 4.15 -12.85
C ILE A 300 -17.47 3.42 -12.64
N ALA A 301 -17.46 2.08 -12.69
CA ALA A 301 -18.67 1.26 -12.59
C ALA A 301 -19.40 1.44 -11.25
N GLY A 302 -18.68 1.52 -10.13
CA GLY A 302 -19.28 1.67 -8.79
C GLY A 302 -20.21 2.90 -8.70
N PRO A 303 -19.69 4.13 -8.86
CA PRO A 303 -20.50 5.35 -8.86
C PRO A 303 -21.62 5.37 -9.92
N LEU A 304 -21.37 4.81 -11.11
CA LEU A 304 -22.40 4.74 -12.16
C LEU A 304 -23.57 3.84 -11.74
N LEU A 305 -23.28 2.67 -11.19
CA LEU A 305 -24.29 1.71 -10.74
C LEU A 305 -25.09 2.26 -9.55
N THR A 306 -24.45 2.94 -8.58
CA THR A 306 -25.20 3.59 -7.49
C THR A 306 -26.02 4.78 -7.99
N GLY A 307 -25.51 5.54 -8.96
CA GLY A 307 -26.26 6.61 -9.61
C GLY A 307 -27.49 6.10 -10.37
N LEU A 308 -27.35 4.99 -11.11
CA LEU A 308 -28.47 4.30 -11.73
C LEU A 308 -29.46 3.77 -10.67
N GLY A 309 -28.97 3.21 -9.57
CA GLY A 309 -29.81 2.81 -8.44
C GLY A 309 -30.67 3.98 -7.92
N ALA A 310 -30.08 5.17 -7.77
CA ALA A 310 -30.81 6.38 -7.35
C ALA A 310 -31.93 6.74 -8.33
N ILE A 311 -31.64 6.71 -9.64
CA ILE A 311 -32.62 6.95 -10.72
C ILE A 311 -33.72 5.89 -10.66
N GLY A 312 -33.36 4.61 -10.51
CA GLY A 312 -34.33 3.52 -10.39
C GLY A 312 -35.29 3.74 -9.23
N SER A 313 -34.75 4.12 -8.07
CA SER A 313 -35.52 4.43 -6.86
C SER A 313 -36.52 5.57 -7.02
N THR A 314 -36.18 6.63 -7.78
CA THR A 314 -37.10 7.77 -7.98
C THR A 314 -38.24 7.44 -8.95
N PHE A 315 -38.02 6.56 -9.93
CA PHE A 315 -39.02 6.19 -10.94
C PHE A 315 -39.91 4.99 -10.56
N LEU A 316 -39.78 4.46 -9.33
CA LEU A 316 -40.62 3.36 -8.81
C LEU A 316 -42.13 3.67 -8.76
N ALA A 317 -42.55 4.94 -8.92
CA ALA A 317 -43.94 5.38 -8.85
C ALA A 317 -44.63 5.59 -10.21
N SER A 318 -43.87 5.67 -11.30
CA SER A 318 -44.36 6.33 -12.51
C SER A 318 -45.28 5.48 -13.40
N SER A 319 -45.44 4.18 -13.12
CA SER A 319 -46.49 3.33 -13.71
C SER A 319 -46.59 1.94 -13.06
N PRO A 320 -47.79 1.34 -13.00
CA PRO A 320 -48.03 0.02 -12.41
C PRO A 320 -47.32 -1.17 -13.11
N HIS A 321 -46.63 -0.93 -14.23
CA HIS A 321 -45.89 -1.93 -15.00
C HIS A 321 -44.36 -1.66 -15.07
N ASN A 322 -43.81 -0.79 -14.23
CA ASN A 322 -42.39 -0.41 -14.28
C ASN A 322 -41.44 -1.44 -13.65
N SER A 323 -41.51 -2.70 -14.12
CA SER A 323 -40.60 -3.79 -13.76
C SER A 323 -39.13 -3.40 -13.93
N TRP A 324 -38.83 -2.55 -14.92
CA TRP A 324 -37.49 -2.05 -15.19
C TRP A 324 -36.94 -1.11 -14.11
N ALA A 325 -37.76 -0.23 -13.51
CA ALA A 325 -37.31 0.70 -12.46
C ALA A 325 -37.01 -0.03 -11.14
N ALA A 326 -37.83 -1.04 -10.81
CA ALA A 326 -37.60 -1.94 -9.68
C ALA A 326 -36.32 -2.77 -9.86
N ALA A 327 -36.15 -3.36 -11.05
CA ALA A 327 -34.91 -4.05 -11.40
C ALA A 327 -33.71 -3.10 -11.34
N LEU A 328 -33.82 -1.89 -11.90
CA LEU A 328 -32.73 -0.92 -11.92
C LEU A 328 -32.34 -0.42 -10.52
N GLY A 329 -33.30 -0.18 -9.63
CA GLY A 329 -33.01 0.14 -8.22
C GLY A 329 -32.27 -1.02 -7.55
N VAL A 330 -32.90 -2.19 -7.47
CA VAL A 330 -32.39 -3.33 -6.69
C VAL A 330 -31.10 -3.92 -7.29
N VAL A 331 -31.10 -4.23 -8.58
CA VAL A 331 -29.99 -4.92 -9.25
C VAL A 331 -28.77 -4.00 -9.34
N SER A 332 -28.95 -2.71 -9.62
CA SER A 332 -27.80 -1.78 -9.66
C SER A 332 -27.16 -1.62 -8.30
N GLY A 333 -27.94 -1.61 -7.21
CA GLY A 333 -27.36 -1.59 -5.85
C GLY A 333 -26.60 -2.86 -5.50
N ALA A 334 -27.15 -4.03 -5.83
CA ALA A 334 -26.45 -5.30 -5.62
C ALA A 334 -25.13 -5.37 -6.43
N MET A 335 -25.17 -5.01 -7.71
CA MET A 335 -23.98 -4.96 -8.57
C MET A 335 -22.97 -3.91 -8.10
N ALA A 336 -23.43 -2.72 -7.69
CA ALA A 336 -22.55 -1.69 -7.14
C ALA A 336 -21.80 -2.18 -5.89
N SER A 337 -22.48 -2.91 -5.00
CA SER A 337 -21.84 -3.49 -3.82
C SER A 337 -20.84 -4.60 -4.19
N ALA A 338 -21.15 -5.43 -5.18
CA ALA A 338 -20.20 -6.42 -5.69
C ALA A 338 -18.97 -5.76 -6.29
N VAL A 339 -19.14 -4.75 -7.16
CA VAL A 339 -18.06 -3.96 -7.76
C VAL A 339 -17.19 -3.30 -6.68
N ASN A 340 -17.81 -2.66 -5.69
CA ASN A 340 -17.10 -2.03 -4.57
C ASN A 340 -16.31 -3.05 -3.75
N THR A 341 -16.88 -4.25 -3.52
CA THR A 341 -16.20 -5.36 -2.84
C THR A 341 -15.03 -5.90 -3.64
N VAL A 342 -15.17 -6.10 -4.95
CA VAL A 342 -14.05 -6.54 -5.79
C VAL A 342 -12.94 -5.48 -5.81
N GLN A 343 -13.29 -4.22 -6.03
CA GLN A 343 -12.32 -3.14 -6.15
C GLN A 343 -11.54 -2.89 -4.85
N HIS A 344 -12.27 -2.65 -3.75
CA HIS A 344 -11.68 -2.20 -2.49
C HIS A 344 -11.49 -3.33 -1.47
N GLY A 345 -12.35 -4.34 -1.49
CA GLY A 345 -12.22 -5.56 -0.67
C GLY A 345 -11.22 -6.56 -1.26
N GLY A 346 -11.21 -6.74 -2.58
CA GLY A 346 -10.18 -7.47 -3.31
C GLY A 346 -8.87 -6.70 -3.46
N GLN A 347 -8.82 -5.45 -2.97
CA GLN A 347 -7.63 -4.60 -2.94
C GLN A 347 -6.91 -4.49 -4.30
N VAL A 348 -7.67 -4.35 -5.40
CA VAL A 348 -7.12 -4.28 -6.77
C VAL A 348 -6.09 -3.15 -6.91
N GLY A 349 -6.31 -2.05 -6.19
CA GLY A 349 -5.36 -0.94 -6.08
C GLY A 349 -4.01 -1.30 -5.45
N MET A 350 -4.03 -2.11 -4.39
CA MET A 350 -2.82 -2.63 -3.75
C MET A 350 -2.09 -3.60 -4.68
N VAL A 351 -2.82 -4.45 -5.41
CA VAL A 351 -2.23 -5.39 -6.38
C VAL A 351 -1.52 -4.64 -7.51
N PHE A 352 -2.11 -3.54 -8.00
CA PHE A 352 -1.46 -2.67 -8.98
C PHE A 352 -0.12 -2.11 -8.45
N GLU A 353 -0.09 -1.55 -7.24
CA GLU A 353 1.16 -1.03 -6.67
C GLU A 353 2.17 -2.12 -6.34
N MET A 354 1.73 -3.31 -5.96
CA MET A 354 2.61 -4.46 -5.79
C MET A 354 3.37 -4.78 -7.08
N TYR A 355 2.65 -4.89 -8.21
CA TYR A 355 3.29 -5.12 -9.51
C TYR A 355 4.20 -3.97 -9.93
N ARG A 356 3.77 -2.72 -9.70
CA ARG A 356 4.58 -1.53 -9.99
C ARG A 356 5.86 -1.45 -9.15
N SER A 357 5.76 -1.83 -7.89
CA SER A 357 6.88 -1.89 -6.94
C SER A 357 7.86 -3.00 -7.31
N ASN A 358 7.37 -4.19 -7.67
CA ASN A 358 8.23 -5.30 -8.10
C ASN A 358 9.00 -4.94 -9.38
N ALA A 359 8.34 -4.34 -10.37
CA ALA A 359 9.02 -3.84 -11.56
C ALA A 359 10.09 -2.78 -11.21
N GLY A 360 9.82 -1.91 -10.24
CA GLY A 360 10.79 -0.95 -9.70
C GLY A 360 12.00 -1.60 -9.05
N PHE A 361 11.78 -2.69 -8.30
CA PHE A 361 12.84 -3.47 -7.67
C PHE A 361 13.78 -4.07 -8.73
N PHE A 362 13.23 -4.68 -9.78
CA PHE A 362 14.05 -5.22 -10.87
C PHE A 362 14.79 -4.16 -11.66
N LYS A 363 14.17 -2.99 -11.89
CA LYS A 363 14.85 -1.86 -12.51
C LYS A 363 16.04 -1.39 -11.66
N MET A 364 15.85 -1.23 -10.35
CA MET A 364 16.93 -0.86 -9.42
C MET A 364 18.06 -1.89 -9.43
N MET A 365 17.73 -3.19 -9.45
CA MET A 365 18.71 -4.27 -9.55
C MET A 365 19.52 -4.17 -10.84
N GLN A 366 18.85 -3.99 -11.98
CA GLN A 366 19.49 -3.80 -13.28
C GLN A 366 20.44 -2.61 -13.28
N GLU A 367 19.97 -1.44 -12.84
CA GLU A 367 20.79 -0.21 -12.77
C GLU A 367 22.01 -0.39 -11.86
N THR A 368 21.85 -1.11 -10.74
CA THR A 368 22.96 -1.41 -9.82
C THR A 368 23.99 -2.34 -10.47
N MET A 369 23.54 -3.37 -11.19
CA MET A 369 24.41 -4.31 -11.91
C MET A 369 25.12 -3.62 -13.07
N GLU A 370 24.39 -2.86 -13.89
CA GLU A 370 24.94 -2.08 -15.00
C GLU A 370 25.95 -1.04 -14.51
N SER A 371 25.67 -0.34 -13.41
CA SER A 371 26.61 0.63 -12.84
C SER A 371 27.91 -0.03 -12.39
N ASN A 372 27.86 -1.23 -11.82
CA ASN A 372 29.07 -1.97 -11.42
C ASN A 372 29.83 -2.53 -12.62
N LEU A 373 29.12 -3.02 -13.65
CA LEU A 373 29.73 -3.53 -14.88
C LEU A 373 30.39 -2.43 -15.72
N ASN A 374 29.78 -1.24 -15.78
CA ASN A 374 30.26 -0.11 -16.58
C ASN A 374 31.36 0.71 -15.89
N GLU A 375 31.57 0.53 -14.58
CA GLU A 375 32.66 1.20 -13.86
C GLU A 375 34.01 0.70 -14.39
N LYS A 376 34.84 1.62 -14.88
CA LYS A 376 36.12 1.30 -15.52
C LYS A 376 37.22 1.01 -14.52
N ASP A 377 37.12 1.61 -13.33
CA ASP A 377 38.07 1.35 -12.25
C ASP A 377 37.62 0.14 -11.43
N VAL A 378 38.31 -0.99 -11.63
CA VAL A 378 38.04 -2.25 -10.91
C VAL A 378 38.16 -2.06 -9.40
N GLU A 379 39.02 -1.17 -8.90
CA GLU A 379 39.13 -0.88 -7.46
C GLU A 379 37.98 -0.01 -6.93
N SER A 380 37.18 0.60 -7.80
CA SER A 380 36.00 1.39 -7.46
C SER A 380 34.69 0.59 -7.55
N ARG A 381 34.72 -0.64 -8.10
CA ARG A 381 33.58 -1.56 -8.12
C ARG A 381 33.33 -2.17 -6.73
N GLU A 382 32.07 -2.53 -6.46
CA GLU A 382 31.78 -3.42 -5.33
C GLU A 382 32.55 -4.74 -5.53
N ASN A 383 33.03 -5.35 -4.45
CA ASN A 383 33.79 -6.61 -4.55
C ASN A 383 32.95 -7.69 -5.23
N GLY A 384 33.48 -8.35 -6.26
CA GLY A 384 32.72 -9.25 -7.14
C GLY A 384 32.04 -10.41 -6.39
N GLU A 385 32.71 -11.04 -5.43
CA GLU A 385 32.13 -12.14 -4.65
C GLU A 385 31.01 -11.67 -3.72
N VAL A 386 31.19 -10.51 -3.09
CA VAL A 386 30.16 -9.88 -2.24
C VAL A 386 28.98 -9.42 -3.08
N PHE A 387 29.24 -8.88 -4.28
CA PHE A 387 28.24 -8.45 -5.22
C PHE A 387 27.40 -9.60 -5.73
N GLU A 388 28.03 -10.70 -6.15
CA GLU A 388 27.35 -11.93 -6.58
C GLU A 388 26.45 -12.48 -5.47
N MET A 389 26.96 -12.55 -4.24
CA MET A 389 26.19 -12.99 -3.07
C MET A 389 24.98 -12.09 -2.80
N LYS A 390 25.16 -10.77 -2.91
CA LYS A 390 24.09 -9.80 -2.73
C LYS A 390 23.00 -9.95 -3.78
N VAL A 391 23.36 -10.09 -5.06
CA VAL A 391 22.41 -10.33 -6.15
C VAL A 391 21.66 -11.65 -5.94
N ALA A 392 22.37 -12.74 -5.62
CA ALA A 392 21.77 -14.04 -5.37
C ALA A 392 20.73 -13.98 -4.24
N LEU A 393 21.09 -13.38 -3.10
CA LEU A 393 20.19 -13.22 -1.96
C LEU A 393 19.00 -12.31 -2.27
N GLN A 394 19.21 -11.22 -3.01
CA GLN A 394 18.13 -10.32 -3.45
C GLN A 394 17.18 -10.98 -4.45
N LEU A 395 17.62 -11.99 -5.19
CA LEU A 395 16.78 -12.79 -6.08
C LEU A 395 16.23 -14.06 -5.40
N GLY A 396 16.58 -14.31 -4.15
CA GLY A 396 16.15 -15.50 -3.40
C GLY A 396 16.77 -16.81 -3.91
N ARG A 397 17.95 -16.72 -4.52
CA ARG A 397 18.68 -17.85 -5.10
C ARG A 397 19.96 -18.15 -4.32
N SER A 398 20.44 -19.38 -4.41
CA SER A 398 21.83 -19.68 -4.06
C SER A 398 22.78 -19.18 -5.16
N LEU A 399 24.09 -19.08 -4.86
CA LEU A 399 25.10 -18.70 -5.86
C LEU A 399 25.10 -19.63 -7.08
N SER A 400 24.97 -20.95 -6.85
CA SER A 400 24.94 -21.93 -7.94
C SER A 400 23.68 -21.76 -8.81
N GLU A 401 22.53 -21.55 -8.18
CA GLU A 401 21.28 -21.35 -8.91
C GLU A 401 21.25 -20.05 -9.71
N LEU A 402 21.98 -19.02 -9.24
CA LEU A 402 22.12 -17.76 -9.98
C LEU A 402 22.95 -17.97 -11.25
N ARG A 403 24.06 -18.70 -11.16
CA ARG A 403 24.90 -19.09 -12.31
C ARG A 403 24.18 -20.01 -13.27
N ASP A 404 23.37 -20.94 -12.76
CA ASP A 404 22.56 -21.84 -13.61
C ASP A 404 21.56 -21.05 -14.46
N VAL A 405 20.93 -20.01 -13.88
CA VAL A 405 20.03 -19.11 -14.62
C VAL A 405 20.79 -18.38 -15.73
N ALA A 406 21.95 -17.80 -15.43
CA ALA A 406 22.80 -17.17 -16.43
C ALA A 406 23.17 -18.16 -17.55
N ALA A 407 23.70 -19.34 -17.22
CA ALA A 407 24.06 -20.36 -18.19
C ALA A 407 22.85 -20.83 -19.04
N SER A 408 21.67 -20.94 -18.43
CA SER A 408 20.44 -21.29 -19.15
C SER A 408 20.04 -20.22 -20.15
N SER A 409 20.16 -18.96 -19.76
CA SER A 409 19.81 -17.78 -20.54
C SER A 409 20.74 -17.60 -21.74
N THR A 410 22.05 -17.80 -21.54
CA THR A 410 23.03 -17.86 -22.63
C THR A 410 22.70 -18.96 -23.65
N ARG A 411 22.16 -20.10 -23.21
CA ARG A 411 21.82 -21.24 -24.08
C ARG A 411 20.49 -21.07 -24.82
N LEU A 412 19.48 -20.51 -24.15
CA LEU A 412 18.10 -20.44 -24.63
C LEU A 412 17.77 -19.10 -25.30
N GLY A 413 18.57 -18.05 -25.08
CA GLY A 413 18.30 -16.72 -25.61
C GLY A 413 16.94 -16.21 -25.17
N ASN A 414 15.99 -16.04 -26.07
CA ASN A 414 14.67 -15.50 -25.73
C ASN A 414 13.67 -16.57 -25.21
N ASP A 415 13.98 -17.86 -25.33
CA ASP A 415 13.11 -18.97 -24.93
C ASP A 415 13.28 -19.39 -23.46
N ILE A 416 13.81 -18.49 -22.63
CA ILE A 416 13.98 -18.74 -21.19
C ILE A 416 12.62 -18.89 -20.52
N GLU A 417 12.30 -20.05 -19.97
CA GLU A 417 11.04 -20.23 -19.23
C GLU A 417 11.15 -19.81 -17.75
N GLU A 418 12.38 -19.75 -17.22
CA GLU A 418 12.63 -19.50 -15.80
C GLU A 418 12.76 -18.00 -15.47
N PHE A 419 12.08 -17.55 -14.41
CA PHE A 419 12.23 -16.19 -13.87
C PHE A 419 13.58 -16.02 -13.19
N GLY A 420 14.14 -14.81 -13.25
CA GLY A 420 15.38 -14.48 -12.55
C GLY A 420 15.18 -14.48 -11.03
N SER A 421 14.03 -14.03 -10.55
CA SER A 421 13.67 -14.07 -9.13
C SER A 421 12.94 -15.36 -8.73
N LYS A 422 13.21 -15.85 -7.51
CA LYS A 422 12.37 -16.85 -6.81
C LYS A 422 11.49 -16.25 -5.71
N LEU A 423 11.62 -14.95 -5.45
CA LEU A 423 10.96 -14.30 -4.30
C LEU A 423 9.52 -13.85 -4.58
N PHE A 424 9.17 -13.61 -5.85
CA PHE A 424 7.93 -12.93 -6.23
C PHE A 424 7.10 -13.71 -7.24
#